data_AF-A0A934AVI9-F1
#
_entry.id   AF-A0A934AVI9-F1
#
_cell.length_a   1.000
_cell.length_b   1.000
_cell.length_c   1.000
_cell.angle_alpha   90.00
_cell.angle_beta   90.00
_cell.angle_gamma   90.00
#
_symmetry.space_group_name_H-M   'P 1'
#
loop_
_entity.id
_entity.type
_entity.pdbx_description
1 polymer ?
#
loop_
_entity_poly.entity_id
_entity_poly.type
_entity_poly.pdbx_seq_one_letter_code
_entity_poly.pdbx_strand_id
1 'polypeptide(L)'
;MTLSHDEIRGLLPEYAGVLLTDDQKQCIEAHLEQCRECAEMLVLLKDLRDCEVADPGDIFWKTLPQKIRALSRDEHARRSAWRFSPARLLPLVPALLLIILAFFVFPFQVRQAPQRDPLFRDPLEYSLLELDDITEKQIRTREGGLTAEEAALLDATAPSYHSEFVTLSSDELSALFRTLQSKDHKGG
;
A
#
# COMPACT_ATOMS: atom_id res chain seq x y z
N MET A 1 -11.39 -15.78 29.67
CA MET A 1 -11.61 -15.54 28.23
C MET A 1 -10.61 -16.39 27.48
N THR A 2 -10.97 -17.03 26.38
CA THR A 2 -10.00 -17.76 25.54
C THR A 2 -9.72 -16.89 24.31
N LEU A 3 -8.50 -16.38 24.20
CA LEU A 3 -8.03 -15.68 23.01
C LEU A 3 -7.65 -16.70 21.94
N SER A 4 -7.94 -16.37 20.69
CA SER A 4 -7.48 -17.17 19.55
C SER A 4 -5.97 -17.00 19.32
N HIS A 5 -5.36 -17.95 18.61
CA HIS A 5 -3.94 -17.91 18.30
C HIS A 5 -3.54 -16.63 17.52
N ASP A 6 -4.35 -16.20 16.55
CA ASP A 6 -4.09 -14.99 15.77
C ASP A 6 -4.19 -13.71 16.61
N GLU A 7 -5.14 -13.65 17.54
CA GLU A 7 -5.24 -12.54 18.50
C GLU A 7 -4.02 -12.49 19.42
N ILE A 8 -3.58 -13.64 19.94
CA ILE A 8 -2.38 -13.72 20.77
C ILE A 8 -1.16 -13.23 20.00
N ARG A 9 -1.02 -13.65 18.74
CA ARG A 9 0.06 -13.20 17.86
C ARG A 9 0.06 -11.69 17.67
N GLY A 10 -1.12 -11.07 17.53
CA GLY A 10 -1.27 -9.62 17.45
C GLY A 10 -0.87 -8.89 18.73
N LEU A 11 -1.05 -9.51 19.89
CA LEU A 11 -0.75 -8.93 21.20
C LEU A 11 0.69 -9.18 21.69
N LEU A 12 1.47 -10.05 21.03
CA LEU A 12 2.87 -10.34 21.41
C LEU A 12 3.78 -9.10 21.48
N PRO A 13 3.72 -8.13 20.54
CA PRO A 13 4.51 -6.90 20.63
C PRO A 13 4.16 -6.06 21.87
N GLU A 14 2.87 -5.97 22.20
CA GLU A 14 2.38 -5.24 23.37
C GLU A 14 2.74 -5.95 24.67
N TYR A 15 2.74 -7.30 24.67
CA TYR A 15 3.27 -8.11 25.76
C TYR A 15 4.76 -7.87 25.98
N ALA A 16 5.56 -7.73 24.91
CA ALA A 16 6.97 -7.38 25.01
C ALA A 16 7.20 -5.93 25.51
N GLY A 17 6.23 -5.03 25.31
CA GLY A 17 6.26 -3.61 25.70
C GLY A 17 5.55 -3.25 27.02
N VAL A 18 4.98 -4.22 27.74
CA VAL A 18 4.29 -4.06 29.05
C VAL A 18 2.98 -3.25 28.99
N LEU A 19 2.30 -3.19 27.84
CA LEU A 19 1.08 -2.37 27.67
C LEU A 19 -0.24 -3.14 27.91
N LEU A 20 -0.18 -4.38 28.36
CA LEU A 20 -1.35 -5.27 28.48
C LEU A 20 -1.99 -5.29 29.88
N THR A 21 -3.29 -5.59 29.91
CA THR A 21 -4.01 -5.88 31.16
C THR A 21 -3.58 -7.23 31.74
N ASP A 22 -3.76 -7.41 33.06
CA ASP A 22 -3.29 -8.63 33.74
C ASP A 22 -4.04 -9.89 33.25
N ASP A 23 -5.32 -9.77 32.92
CA ASP A 23 -6.11 -10.86 32.32
C ASP A 23 -5.57 -11.30 30.96
N GLN A 24 -5.12 -10.35 30.13
CA GLN A 24 -4.52 -10.62 28.82
C GLN A 24 -3.15 -11.29 28.97
N LYS A 25 -2.33 -10.82 29.92
CA LYS A 25 -1.01 -11.43 30.20
C LYS A 25 -1.16 -12.89 30.60
N GLN A 26 -2.08 -13.21 31.50
CA GLN A 26 -2.27 -14.58 31.97
C GLN A 26 -2.73 -15.51 30.83
N CYS A 27 -3.58 -15.02 29.91
CA CYS A 27 -3.99 -15.79 28.74
C CYS A 27 -2.83 -16.04 27.77
N ILE A 28 -1.98 -15.03 27.55
CA ILE A 28 -0.82 -15.14 26.66
C ILE A 28 0.22 -16.08 27.26
N GLU A 29 0.51 -15.99 28.56
CA GLU A 29 1.46 -16.86 29.25
C GLU A 29 1.05 -18.33 29.16
N ALA A 30 -0.23 -18.62 29.43
CA ALA A 30 -0.77 -19.97 29.28
C ALA A 30 -0.65 -20.51 27.84
N HIS A 31 -0.77 -19.64 26.83
CA HIS A 31 -0.59 -20.02 25.43
C HIS A 31 0.88 -20.25 25.06
N LEU A 32 1.79 -19.42 25.57
CA LEU A 32 3.23 -19.52 25.31
C LEU A 32 3.84 -20.82 25.85
N GLU A 33 3.30 -21.36 26.94
CA GLU A 33 3.68 -22.68 27.46
C GLU A 33 3.34 -23.83 26.51
N GLN A 34 2.30 -23.66 25.68
CA GLN A 34 1.77 -24.70 24.80
C GLN A 34 2.15 -24.50 23.33
N CYS A 35 2.41 -23.26 22.91
CA CYS A 35 2.69 -22.90 21.54
C CYS A 35 4.15 -22.44 21.34
N ARG A 36 4.95 -23.35 20.79
CA ARG A 36 6.36 -23.08 20.47
C ARG A 36 6.55 -21.94 19.48
N GLU A 37 5.69 -21.82 18.47
CA GLU A 37 5.80 -20.77 17.44
C GLU A 37 5.66 -19.36 18.03
N CYS A 38 4.68 -19.17 18.92
CA CYS A 38 4.51 -17.90 19.63
C CYS A 38 5.68 -17.61 20.59
N ALA A 39 6.23 -18.63 21.23
CA ALA A 39 7.40 -18.48 22.10
C ALA A 39 8.65 -18.05 21.33
N GLU A 40 8.94 -18.67 20.18
CA GLU A 40 10.06 -18.28 19.31
C GLU A 40 9.89 -16.85 18.78
N MET A 41 8.67 -16.47 18.41
CA MET A 41 8.36 -15.12 17.97
C MET A 41 8.55 -14.08 19.07
N LEU A 42 8.19 -14.41 20.32
CA LEU A 42 8.42 -13.54 21.46
C LEU A 42 9.92 -13.31 21.72
N VAL A 43 10.75 -14.35 21.54
CA VAL A 43 12.22 -14.21 21.63
C VAL A 43 12.71 -13.21 20.58
N LEU A 44 12.30 -13.38 19.32
CA LEU A 44 12.67 -12.47 18.24
C LEU A 44 12.25 -11.02 18.52
N LEU A 45 11.03 -10.81 19.03
CA LEU A 45 10.54 -9.47 19.36
C LEU A 45 11.34 -8.82 20.49
N LYS A 46 11.79 -9.61 21.49
CA LYS A 46 12.66 -9.11 22.55
C LYS A 46 14.03 -8.73 22.02
N ASP A 47 14.61 -9.55 21.13
CA ASP A 47 15.91 -9.26 20.51
C ASP A 47 15.85 -8.00 19.65
N LEU A 48 14.78 -7.84 18.86
CA LEU A 48 14.57 -6.65 18.01
C LEU A 48 14.34 -5.37 18.80
N ARG A 49 13.75 -5.46 19.99
CA ARG A 49 13.55 -4.30 20.87
C ARG A 49 14.88 -3.72 21.34
N ASP A 50 15.85 -4.58 21.57
CA ASP A 50 17.18 -4.19 22.07
C ASP A 50 18.10 -3.75 20.92
N CYS A 51 17.65 -3.85 19.65
CA CYS A 51 18.33 -3.27 18.51
C CYS A 51 18.12 -1.74 18.47
N GLU A 52 19.15 -1.00 18.85
CA GLU A 52 19.20 0.44 18.63
C GLU A 52 19.22 0.76 17.13
N VAL A 53 18.17 1.42 16.65
CA VAL A 53 18.12 1.96 15.30
C VAL A 53 18.67 3.37 15.32
N ALA A 54 19.77 3.61 14.60
CA ALA A 54 20.34 4.94 14.48
C ALA A 54 19.32 5.92 13.85
N ASP A 55 19.18 7.11 14.43
CA ASP A 55 18.33 8.15 13.86
C ASP A 55 18.92 8.62 12.52
N PRO A 56 18.18 8.48 11.40
CA PRO A 56 18.65 8.96 10.10
C PRO A 56 18.70 10.49 10.00
N GLY A 57 18.24 11.21 11.02
CA GLY A 57 18.31 12.66 11.16
C GLY A 57 17.20 13.41 10.42
N ASP A 58 17.06 14.70 10.74
CA ASP A 58 15.95 15.55 10.26
C ASP A 58 15.81 15.63 8.73
N ILE A 59 16.93 15.57 8.00
CA ILE A 59 16.94 15.69 6.53
C ILE A 59 16.24 14.50 5.90
N PHE A 60 16.42 13.30 6.45
CA PHE A 60 15.74 12.11 5.97
C PHE A 60 14.22 12.27 6.12
N TRP A 61 13.76 12.69 7.30
CA TRP A 61 12.34 12.87 7.57
C TRP A 61 11.70 14.00 6.74
N LYS A 62 12.43 15.09 6.47
CA LYS A 62 11.96 16.19 5.61
C LYS A 62 11.87 15.79 4.13
N THR A 63 12.76 14.93 3.66
CA THR A 63 12.81 14.50 2.24
C THR A 63 11.97 13.24 1.96
N LEU A 64 11.64 12.45 2.99
CA LEU A 64 10.86 11.23 2.87
C LEU A 64 9.46 11.45 2.23
N PRO A 65 8.66 12.47 2.63
CA PRO A 65 7.38 12.74 1.97
C PRO A 65 7.54 13.07 0.48
N GLN A 66 8.61 13.77 0.10
CA GLN A 66 8.89 14.09 -1.31
C GLN A 66 9.25 12.83 -2.10
N LYS A 67 10.08 11.95 -1.51
CA LYS A 67 10.45 10.66 -2.11
C LYS A 67 9.25 9.73 -2.27
N ILE A 68 8.38 9.64 -1.27
CA ILE A 68 7.14 8.84 -1.35
C ILE A 68 6.22 9.38 -2.45
N ARG A 69 6.06 10.70 -2.55
CA ARG A 69 5.26 11.33 -3.63
C ARG A 69 5.85 11.10 -5.02
N ALA A 70 7.18 11.11 -5.15
CA ALA A 70 7.84 10.80 -6.41
C ALA A 70 7.58 9.34 -6.82
N LEU A 71 7.77 8.40 -5.89
CA LEU A 71 7.54 6.97 -6.14
C LEU A 71 6.07 6.67 -6.47
N SER A 72 5.12 7.26 -5.76
CA SER A 72 3.70 7.03 -6.04
C SER A 72 3.27 7.62 -7.38
N ARG A 73 3.84 8.76 -7.77
CA ARG A 73 3.59 9.37 -9.08
C ARG A 73 4.16 8.53 -10.22
N ASP A 74 5.37 7.99 -10.06
CA ASP A 74 6.00 7.11 -11.04
C ASP A 74 5.21 5.82 -11.23
N GLU A 75 4.67 5.24 -10.15
CA GLU A 75 3.85 4.04 -10.24
C GLU A 75 2.51 4.32 -10.93
N HIS A 76 1.85 5.44 -10.64
CA HIS A 76 0.65 5.85 -11.35
C HIS A 76 0.91 6.16 -12.83
N ALA A 77 2.03 6.82 -13.15
CA ALA A 77 2.43 7.10 -14.52
C ALA A 77 2.75 5.82 -15.31
N ARG A 78 3.41 4.83 -14.68
CA ARG A 78 3.66 3.51 -15.30
C ARG A 78 2.38 2.72 -15.52
N ARG A 79 1.46 2.70 -14.55
CA ARG A 79 0.17 2.01 -14.68
C ARG A 79 -0.72 2.67 -15.74
N SER A 80 -0.69 4.00 -15.87
CA SER A 80 -1.46 4.70 -16.90
C SER A 80 -0.82 4.54 -18.30
N ALA A 81 0.50 4.62 -18.42
CA ALA A 81 1.21 4.39 -19.68
C ALA A 81 0.95 2.99 -20.26
N TRP A 82 0.81 1.97 -19.40
CA TRP A 82 0.45 0.62 -19.85
C TRP A 82 -1.04 0.48 -20.24
N ARG A 83 -1.93 1.31 -19.67
CA ARG A 83 -3.35 1.36 -20.06
C ARG A 83 -3.55 2.05 -21.41
N PHE A 84 -2.71 3.01 -21.78
CA PHE A 84 -2.79 3.73 -23.06
C PHE A 84 -1.88 3.17 -24.16
N SER A 85 -1.34 1.96 -24.00
CA SER A 85 -0.60 1.30 -25.08
C SER A 85 -1.55 1.02 -26.26
N PRO A 86 -1.33 1.63 -27.45
CA PRO A 86 -2.24 1.50 -28.60
C PRO A 86 -2.36 0.07 -29.14
N ALA A 87 -1.47 -0.84 -28.69
CA ALA A 87 -1.54 -2.27 -28.97
C ALA A 87 -2.82 -2.95 -28.42
N ARG A 88 -3.56 -2.33 -27.49
CA ARG A 88 -4.83 -2.90 -26.97
C ARG A 88 -6.07 -2.59 -27.81
N LEU A 89 -5.98 -1.73 -28.84
CA LEU A 89 -7.10 -1.47 -29.77
C LEU A 89 -7.12 -2.44 -30.96
N LEU A 90 -6.12 -3.34 -31.06
CA LEU A 90 -6.01 -4.32 -32.15
C LEU A 90 -7.01 -5.50 -32.13
N PRO A 91 -7.72 -5.87 -31.03
CA PRO A 91 -8.67 -6.99 -31.08
C PRO A 91 -10.09 -6.61 -31.52
N LEU A 92 -10.37 -5.35 -31.86
CA LEU A 92 -11.72 -4.94 -32.31
C LEU A 92 -12.09 -5.50 -33.69
N VAL A 93 -11.11 -5.71 -34.57
CA VAL A 93 -11.33 -6.25 -35.92
C VAL A 93 -11.80 -7.72 -35.90
N PRO A 94 -11.14 -8.66 -35.19
CA PRO A 94 -11.61 -10.04 -35.13
C PRO A 94 -12.93 -10.21 -34.37
N ALA A 95 -13.20 -9.40 -33.34
CA ALA A 95 -14.46 -9.46 -32.59
C ALA A 95 -15.66 -9.07 -33.46
N LEU A 96 -15.52 -8.01 -34.26
CA LEU A 96 -16.58 -7.56 -35.17
C LEU A 96 -16.83 -8.59 -36.28
N LEU A 97 -15.77 -9.25 -36.77
CA LEU A 97 -15.87 -10.33 -37.75
C LEU A 97 -16.59 -11.55 -37.18
N LEU A 98 -16.35 -11.91 -35.91
CA LEU A 98 -17.07 -12.98 -35.22
C LEU A 98 -18.56 -12.65 -35.00
N ILE A 99 -18.90 -11.40 -34.67
CA ILE A 99 -20.30 -10.97 -34.54
C ILE A 99 -21.04 -11.06 -35.89
N ILE A 100 -20.39 -10.64 -36.98
CA ILE A 100 -20.95 -10.77 -38.33
C ILE A 100 -21.13 -12.25 -38.67
N LEU A 101 -20.13 -13.10 -38.42
CA LEU A 101 -20.22 -14.54 -38.65
C LEU A 101 -21.36 -15.17 -37.83
N ALA A 102 -21.48 -14.82 -36.55
CA ALA A 102 -22.56 -15.29 -35.68
C ALA A 102 -23.93 -14.86 -36.21
N PHE A 103 -24.11 -13.61 -36.64
CA PHE A 103 -25.38 -13.14 -37.21
C PHE A 103 -25.79 -13.93 -38.46
N PHE A 104 -24.84 -14.35 -39.30
CA PHE A 104 -25.11 -15.17 -40.48
C PHE A 104 -25.37 -16.66 -40.14
N VAL A 105 -24.76 -17.20 -39.09
CA VAL A 105 -24.92 -18.62 -38.69
C VAL A 105 -26.13 -18.83 -37.75
N PHE A 106 -26.48 -17.85 -36.92
CA PHE A 106 -27.55 -17.93 -35.91
C PHE A 106 -28.94 -18.26 -36.47
N PRO A 107 -29.43 -17.69 -37.61
CA PRO A 107 -30.74 -18.06 -38.14
C PRO A 107 -30.80 -19.51 -38.63
N PHE A 108 -29.66 -20.18 -38.81
CA PHE A 108 -29.60 -21.58 -39.21
C PHE A 108 -29.75 -22.54 -38.02
N GLN A 109 -29.26 -22.17 -36.83
CA GLN A 109 -29.34 -23.03 -35.64
C GLN A 109 -30.67 -22.92 -34.87
N VAL A 110 -31.36 -21.78 -34.93
CA VAL A 110 -32.66 -21.60 -34.22
C VAL A 110 -33.76 -22.54 -34.76
N ARG A 111 -33.59 -23.14 -35.94
CA ARG A 111 -34.49 -24.19 -36.44
C ARG A 111 -34.29 -25.57 -35.79
N GLN A 112 -33.25 -25.78 -34.99
CA GLN A 112 -32.93 -27.09 -34.39
C GLN A 112 -32.68 -27.04 -32.88
N ALA A 113 -33.33 -26.15 -32.12
CA ALA A 113 -33.28 -26.25 -30.66
C ALA A 113 -34.28 -27.34 -30.18
N PRO A 114 -33.83 -28.41 -29.52
CA PRO A 114 -34.71 -29.37 -28.87
C PRO A 114 -35.43 -28.69 -27.68
N GLN A 115 -36.71 -29.00 -27.51
CA GLN A 115 -37.54 -28.52 -26.40
C GLN A 115 -36.80 -28.69 -25.06
N ARG A 116 -36.51 -27.58 -24.37
CA ARG A 116 -36.07 -27.61 -22.97
C ARG A 116 -37.30 -27.74 -22.09
N ASP A 117 -37.28 -28.75 -21.21
CA ASP A 117 -38.29 -28.97 -20.19
C ASP A 117 -38.40 -27.76 -19.24
N PRO A 118 -39.62 -27.28 -18.94
CA PRO A 118 -39.85 -26.10 -18.10
C PRO A 118 -39.58 -26.31 -16.59
N LEU A 119 -39.05 -27.48 -16.20
CA LEU A 119 -38.85 -27.87 -14.80
C LEU A 119 -37.40 -27.79 -14.32
N PHE A 120 -36.44 -27.50 -15.20
CA PHE A 120 -35.05 -27.34 -14.79
C PHE A 120 -34.78 -25.89 -14.36
N ARG A 121 -34.79 -25.65 -13.04
CA ARG A 121 -34.41 -24.38 -12.44
C ARG A 121 -32.92 -24.42 -12.12
N ASP A 122 -32.12 -23.61 -12.81
CA ASP A 122 -30.67 -23.60 -12.69
C ASP A 122 -30.26 -22.99 -11.32
N PRO A 123 -29.57 -23.74 -10.43
CA PRO A 123 -29.20 -23.26 -9.10
C PRO A 123 -28.08 -22.20 -9.09
N LEU A 124 -27.58 -21.78 -10.25
CA LEU A 124 -26.55 -20.75 -10.40
C LEU A 124 -27.10 -19.37 -10.79
N GLU A 125 -28.41 -19.20 -10.86
CA GLU A 125 -29.06 -17.90 -11.04
C GLU A 125 -29.02 -17.11 -9.72
N TYR A 126 -27.84 -16.62 -9.35
CA TYR A 126 -27.68 -15.62 -8.30
C TYR A 126 -28.15 -14.28 -8.83
N SER A 127 -29.22 -13.77 -8.23
CA SER A 127 -29.66 -12.39 -8.33
C SER A 127 -28.48 -11.47 -8.04
N LEU A 128 -28.07 -10.68 -9.03
CA LEU A 128 -27.25 -9.49 -8.83
C LEU A 128 -27.98 -8.59 -7.82
N LEU A 129 -27.58 -8.65 -6.55
CA LEU A 129 -27.97 -7.64 -5.57
C LEU A 129 -27.48 -6.29 -6.08
N GLU A 130 -28.44 -5.41 -6.33
CA GLU A 130 -28.28 -3.99 -6.63
C GLU A 130 -27.35 -3.35 -5.58
N LEU A 131 -26.14 -2.99 -6.00
CA LEU A 131 -25.13 -2.32 -5.19
C LEU A 131 -25.27 -0.79 -5.29
N ASP A 132 -26.50 -0.27 -5.30
CA ASP A 132 -26.81 1.14 -5.56
C ASP A 132 -27.21 1.94 -4.31
N ASP A 133 -27.12 1.35 -3.10
CA ASP A 133 -27.62 1.99 -1.86
C ASP A 133 -26.53 2.37 -0.84
N ILE A 134 -25.27 2.52 -1.28
CA ILE A 134 -24.25 3.19 -0.44
C ILE A 134 -24.40 4.70 -0.64
N THR A 135 -25.32 5.28 0.12
CA THR A 135 -25.53 6.72 0.18
C THR A 135 -24.26 7.41 0.72
N GLU A 136 -23.82 8.46 0.01
CA GLU A 136 -22.63 9.32 0.25
C GLU A 136 -22.59 10.00 1.64
N LYS A 137 -23.56 9.71 2.52
CA LYS A 137 -23.80 10.35 3.81
C LYS A 137 -23.04 9.71 4.99
N GLN A 138 -22.28 8.64 4.77
CA GLN A 138 -21.49 7.96 5.81
C GLN A 138 -20.01 8.33 5.84
N ILE A 139 -19.52 9.18 4.93
CA ILE A 139 -18.18 9.75 5.02
C ILE A 139 -18.24 10.94 6.00
N ARG A 140 -18.04 10.70 7.30
CA ARG A 140 -17.83 11.78 8.27
C ARG A 140 -16.47 12.41 8.01
N THR A 141 -16.49 13.55 7.32
CA THR A 141 -15.37 14.50 7.26
C THR A 141 -15.08 15.01 8.67
N ARG A 142 -13.89 14.71 9.20
CA ARG A 142 -13.39 15.25 10.47
C ARG A 142 -12.94 16.70 10.23
N GLU A 143 -13.85 17.64 10.37
CA GLU A 143 -13.53 19.07 10.48
C GLU A 143 -12.94 19.34 11.87
N GLY A 144 -11.62 19.38 11.96
CA GLY A 144 -10.90 19.91 13.11
C GLY A 144 -9.81 20.84 12.58
N GLY A 145 -10.06 22.15 12.65
CA GLY A 145 -9.08 23.17 12.27
C GLY A 145 -7.88 23.15 13.22
N LEU A 146 -6.68 23.31 12.67
CA LEU A 146 -5.45 23.46 13.45
C LEU A 146 -5.56 24.66 14.41
N THR A 147 -5.13 24.47 15.66
CA THR A 147 -5.10 25.53 16.65
C THR A 147 -3.90 26.45 16.43
N ALA A 148 -4.01 27.72 16.84
CA ALA A 148 -2.98 28.74 16.63
C ALA A 148 -1.62 28.42 17.28
N GLU A 149 -1.58 27.50 18.25
CA GLU A 149 -0.33 27.03 18.87
C GLU A 149 0.47 26.08 17.96
N GLU A 150 -0.19 25.27 17.12
CA GLU A 150 0.49 24.38 16.17
C GLU A 150 1.13 25.17 15.00
N ALA A 151 0.58 26.34 14.67
CA ALA A 151 1.13 27.22 13.65
C ALA A 151 2.40 27.98 14.12
N ALA A 152 2.53 28.26 15.42
CA ALA A 152 3.64 29.04 15.96
C ALA A 152 4.96 28.25 16.07
N LEU A 153 4.89 26.92 16.16
CA LEU A 153 6.08 26.05 16.24
C LEU A 153 6.82 25.89 14.89
N LEU A 154 6.25 26.36 13.79
CA LEU A 154 6.82 26.25 12.44
C LEU A 154 7.73 27.44 12.05
N ASP A 155 7.83 28.48 12.89
CA ASP A 155 8.55 29.74 12.57
C ASP A 155 9.91 29.91 13.28
N ALA A 156 10.61 28.82 13.56
CA ALA A 156 11.98 28.87 14.10
C ALA A 156 13.01 28.94 12.96
N THR A 157 13.10 30.10 12.32
CA THR A 157 14.08 30.42 11.27
C THR A 157 15.43 30.81 11.87
N ALA A 158 16.27 29.82 12.18
CA ALA A 158 17.71 30.04 12.39
C ALA A 158 18.49 29.65 11.12
N PRO A 159 19.33 30.53 10.55
CA PRO A 159 20.09 30.22 9.34
C PRO A 159 21.20 29.22 9.68
N SER A 160 20.92 27.94 9.42
CA SER A 160 21.91 26.85 9.42
C SER A 160 22.77 26.94 8.17
N TYR A 161 24.09 26.78 8.35
CA TYR A 161 25.17 26.83 7.33
C TYR A 161 24.95 25.93 6.09
N HIS A 162 23.89 25.12 6.05
CA HIS A 162 23.58 24.21 4.95
C HIS A 162 22.54 24.75 3.94
N SER A 163 22.01 25.95 4.12
CA SER A 163 21.07 26.57 3.16
C SER A 163 21.72 26.88 1.80
N GLU A 164 23.03 27.11 1.77
CA GLU A 164 23.76 27.41 0.53
C GLU A 164 23.91 26.20 -0.41
N PHE A 165 23.70 24.97 0.08
CA PHE A 165 23.69 23.77 -0.76
C PHE A 165 22.31 23.49 -1.38
N VAL A 166 21.26 24.14 -0.89
CA VAL A 166 19.88 23.95 -1.40
C VAL A 166 19.64 24.78 -2.67
N THR A 167 20.46 25.81 -2.92
CA THR A 167 20.36 26.63 -4.14
C THR A 167 21.21 26.15 -5.30
N LEU A 168 22.03 25.11 -5.11
CA LEU A 168 22.84 24.57 -6.19
C LEU A 168 21.96 23.86 -7.21
N SER A 169 22.05 24.30 -8.47
CA SER A 169 21.41 23.61 -9.58
C SER A 169 21.97 22.19 -9.72
N SER A 170 21.18 21.28 -10.30
CA SER A 170 21.58 19.88 -10.51
C SER A 170 22.94 19.76 -11.23
N ASP A 171 23.25 20.73 -12.10
CA ASP A 171 24.50 20.75 -12.86
C ASP A 171 25.69 21.13 -11.99
N GLU A 172 25.55 22.11 -11.09
CA GLU A 172 26.59 22.54 -10.16
C GLU A 172 26.93 21.45 -9.13
N LEU A 173 25.90 20.74 -8.62
CA LEU A 173 26.09 19.62 -7.70
C LEU A 173 26.85 18.46 -8.38
N SER A 174 26.55 18.19 -9.65
CA SER A 174 27.26 17.18 -10.44
C SER A 174 28.73 17.55 -10.71
N ALA A 175 29.03 18.84 -10.89
CA ALA A 175 30.39 19.35 -11.06
C ALA A 175 31.21 19.23 -9.77
N LEU A 176 30.59 19.51 -8.61
CA LEU A 176 31.20 19.33 -7.29
C LEU A 176 31.53 17.86 -7.01
N PHE A 177 30.62 16.95 -7.38
CA PHE A 177 30.85 15.52 -7.20
C PHE A 177 32.00 15.01 -8.05
N ARG A 178 32.11 15.45 -9.32
CA ARG A 178 33.25 15.12 -10.19
C ARG A 178 34.57 15.64 -9.65
N THR A 179 34.59 16.85 -9.09
CA THR A 179 35.83 17.43 -8.55
C THR A 179 36.30 16.68 -7.31
N LEU A 180 35.40 16.31 -6.40
CA LEU A 180 35.74 15.48 -5.24
C LEU A 180 36.25 14.09 -5.64
N GLN A 181 35.57 13.42 -6.57
CA GLN A 181 35.95 12.08 -7.03
C GLN A 181 37.30 12.07 -7.76
N SER A 182 37.66 13.16 -8.44
CA SER A 182 38.98 13.31 -9.07
C SER A 182 40.12 13.57 -8.06
N LYS A 183 39.79 14.06 -6.86
CA LYS A 183 40.76 14.42 -5.83
C LYS A 183 41.19 13.19 -5.00
N ASP A 184 40.29 12.23 -4.80
CA ASP A 184 40.59 10.95 -4.12
C ASP A 184 41.54 10.02 -4.91
N HIS A 185 41.77 10.29 -6.19
CA HIS A 185 42.73 9.53 -7.01
C HIS A 185 44.11 10.19 -7.15
N LYS A 186 44.37 11.30 -6.45
CA LYS A 186 45.68 12.00 -6.46
C LYS A 186 46.33 12.17 -5.09
N GLY A 187 45.86 11.45 -4.06
CA GLY A 187 46.55 11.33 -2.77
C GLY A 187 47.40 10.06 -2.71
N GLY A 188 48.63 10.14 -3.24
CA GLY A 188 49.71 9.20 -2.98
C GLY A 188 50.82 9.89 -2.21
#